data_AF-X0TWP2-F1
#
_entry.id   AF-X0TWP2-F1
#
_cell.length_a   1.000
_cell.length_b   1.000
_cell.length_c   1.000
_cell.angle_alpha   90.00
_cell.angle_beta   90.00
_cell.angle_gamma   90.00
#
_symmetry.space_group_name_H-M   'P 1'
#
loop_
_entity.id
_entity.type
_entity.pdbx_description
1 polymer ?
#
loop_
_entity_poly.entity_id
_entity_poly.type
_entity_poly.pdbx_seq_one_letter_code
_entity_poly.pdbx_strand_id
1 'polypeptide(L)'
;YSVVPTTHHLVDGIVALEGDGPNLPPGKSRPLGLLIAGKDGVAVDTVCTKIMGFDPADVKHLQLAKQQGLGIMDLEEITIKGLKLEDVETTFKRPSTFS
;
A
#
# COMPACT_ATOMS: atom_id res chain seq x y z
N TYR A 1 28.96 10.88 -4.15
CA TYR A 1 27.63 10.25 -4.10
C TYR A 1 27.24 9.88 -5.52
N SER A 2 27.21 8.59 -5.88
CA SER A 2 26.55 8.13 -7.11
C SER A 2 25.14 7.71 -6.75
N VAL A 3 24.15 8.12 -7.53
CA VAL A 3 22.77 7.68 -7.36
C VAL A 3 22.70 6.21 -7.80
N VAL A 4 22.55 5.31 -6.83
CA VAL A 4 22.23 3.90 -7.10
C VAL A 4 20.74 3.81 -7.44
N PRO A 5 20.35 3.03 -8.47
CA PRO A 5 18.95 2.78 -8.76
C PRO A 5 18.25 2.21 -7.53
N THR A 6 17.00 2.63 -7.29
CA THR A 6 16.18 2.08 -6.21
C THR A 6 16.04 0.58 -6.40
N THR A 7 16.61 -0.20 -5.48
CA THR A 7 16.55 -1.66 -5.56
C THR A 7 15.39 -2.24 -4.75
N HIS A 8 14.91 -1.49 -3.75
CA HIS A 8 13.90 -1.93 -2.81
C HIS A 8 13.04 -0.75 -2.34
N HIS A 9 11.78 -1.04 -2.11
CA HIS A 9 10.76 -0.18 -1.52
C HIS A 9 10.47 -0.70 -0.12
N LEU A 10 10.32 0.20 0.86
CA LEU A 10 9.99 -0.12 2.25
C LEU A 10 8.90 0.84 2.72
N VAL A 11 7.85 0.27 3.31
CA VAL A 11 6.76 0.99 3.95
C VAL A 11 6.80 0.70 5.44
N ASP A 12 6.87 1.77 6.24
CA ASP A 12 6.65 1.72 7.68
C ASP A 12 5.15 1.79 7.95
N GLY A 13 4.58 0.65 8.32
CA GLY A 13 3.21 0.49 8.77
C GLY A 13 3.15 0.13 10.25
N ILE A 14 4.08 0.60 11.10
CA ILE A 14 3.97 0.35 12.54
C ILE A 14 2.73 1.08 13.09
N VAL A 15 2.58 2.35 12.72
CA VAL A 15 1.37 3.16 12.95
C VAL A 15 0.95 3.80 11.64
N ALA A 16 -0.24 3.46 11.16
CA ALA A 16 -0.83 4.03 9.97
C ALA A 16 -1.83 5.15 10.31
N LEU A 17 -2.31 5.85 9.28
CA LEU A 17 -3.39 6.84 9.39
C LEU A 17 -4.58 6.40 8.53
N GLU A 18 -5.77 6.37 9.13
CA GLU A 18 -7.03 6.11 8.41
C GLU A 18 -7.90 7.38 8.34
N GLY A 19 -8.82 7.43 7.38
CA GLY A 19 -9.63 8.62 7.08
C GLY A 19 -8.86 9.62 6.22
N ASP A 20 -8.89 10.90 6.57
CA ASP A 20 -8.32 11.98 5.75
C ASP A 20 -6.78 12.05 5.78
N GLY A 21 -6.11 11.06 6.39
CA GLY A 21 -4.66 10.93 6.37
C GLY A 21 -3.97 12.13 7.05
N PRO A 22 -2.88 12.68 6.49
CA PRO A 22 -2.23 13.87 7.04
C PRO A 22 -2.97 15.19 6.71
N ASN A 23 -4.08 15.13 5.96
CA ASN A 23 -4.86 16.32 5.61
C ASN A 23 -5.65 16.85 6.80
N LEU A 24 -6.22 18.05 6.69
CA LEU A 24 -7.08 18.63 7.72
C LEU A 24 -8.57 18.36 7.41
N PRO A 25 -9.37 17.85 8.37
CA PRO A 25 -8.98 17.41 9.71
C PRO A 25 -8.13 16.12 9.68
N PRO A 26 -7.15 15.96 10.61
CA PRO A 26 -6.24 14.83 10.59
C PRO A 26 -6.99 13.50 10.72
N GLY A 27 -6.51 12.50 9.98
CA GLY A 27 -6.93 11.13 10.09
C GLY A 27 -6.66 10.54 11.48
N LYS A 28 -7.22 9.36 11.74
CA LYS A 28 -7.06 8.66 13.00
C LYS A 28 -5.84 7.74 12.92
N SER A 29 -4.98 7.79 13.93
CA SER A 29 -3.86 6.85 14.07
C SER A 29 -4.37 5.44 14.32
N ARG A 30 -3.76 4.49 13.63
CA ARG A 30 -4.10 3.08 13.70
C ARG A 30 -2.84 2.23 13.82
N PRO A 31 -2.61 1.56 14.97
CA PRO A 31 -1.52 0.60 15.10
C PRO A 31 -1.73 -0.58 14.14
N LEU A 32 -0.70 -0.92 13.40
CA LEU A 32 -0.67 -2.07 12.48
C LEU A 32 0.50 -3.00 12.81
N GLY A 33 1.66 -2.45 13.19
CA GLY A 33 2.84 -3.23 13.57
C GLY A 33 3.51 -3.95 12.40
N LEU A 34 3.41 -3.40 11.18
CA LEU A 34 3.89 -4.04 9.96
C LEU A 34 5.04 -3.27 9.33
N LEU A 35 5.97 -4.02 8.74
CA LEU A 35 6.93 -3.51 7.76
C LEU A 35 6.67 -4.26 6.46
N ILE A 36 6.43 -3.52 5.37
CA ILE A 36 6.22 -4.10 4.05
C ILE A 36 7.39 -3.70 3.16
N ALA A 37 8.02 -4.68 2.52
CA ALA A 37 9.15 -4.41 1.63
C ALA A 37 9.10 -5.27 0.37
N GLY A 38 9.62 -4.73 -0.73
CA GLY A 38 9.64 -5.42 -2.01
C GLY A 38 10.51 -4.70 -3.04
N LYS A 39 10.76 -5.35 -4.17
CA LYS A 39 11.55 -4.77 -5.28
C LYS A 39 10.71 -3.98 -6.27
N ASP A 40 9.40 -4.21 -6.26
CA ASP A 40 8.43 -3.54 -7.11
C ASP A 40 7.54 -2.66 -6.21
N GLY A 41 7.61 -1.35 -6.44
CA GLY A 41 6.83 -0.37 -5.67
C GLY A 41 5.32 -0.50 -5.88
N VAL A 42 4.88 -0.83 -7.10
CA VAL A 42 3.45 -1.04 -7.39
C VAL A 42 2.94 -2.27 -6.65
N ALA A 43 3.74 -3.35 -6.62
CA ALA A 43 3.39 -4.54 -5.86
C ALA A 43 3.32 -4.27 -4.34
N VAL A 44 4.27 -3.48 -3.81
CA VAL A 44 4.25 -3.07 -2.40
C VAL A 44 3.00 -2.26 -2.07
N ASP A 45 2.67 -1.24 -2.86
CA ASP A 45 1.49 -0.40 -2.64
C ASP A 45 0.18 -1.18 -2.82
N THR A 46 0.15 -2.15 -3.74
CA THR A 46 -0.97 -3.07 -3.93
C THR A 46 -1.21 -3.92 -2.68
N VAL A 47 -0.15 -4.50 -2.12
CA VAL A 47 -0.24 -5.28 -0.87
C VAL A 47 -0.68 -4.39 0.28
N CYS A 48 -0.12 -3.18 0.43
CA CYS A 48 -0.55 -2.22 1.44
C CYS A 48 -2.04 -1.86 1.31
N THR A 49 -2.51 -1.63 0.08
CA THR A 49 -3.92 -1.33 -0.21
C THR A 49 -4.83 -2.46 0.22
N LYS A 50 -4.44 -3.71 -0.08
CA LYS A 50 -5.19 -4.88 0.35
C LYS A 50 -5.15 -5.09 1.87
N ILE A 51 -4.02 -4.84 2.53
CA ILE A 51 -3.91 -4.83 4.00
C ILE A 51 -4.90 -3.83 4.62
N MET A 52 -5.09 -2.66 3.99
CA MET A 52 -6.06 -1.64 4.43
C MET A 52 -7.53 -2.01 4.13
N GLY A 53 -7.79 -3.18 3.52
CA GLY A 53 -9.12 -3.65 3.19
C GLY A 53 -9.74 -2.93 2.00
N PHE A 54 -8.92 -2.32 1.13
CA PHE A 54 -9.36 -1.68 -0.09
C PHE A 54 -9.08 -2.57 -1.30
N ASP A 55 -9.85 -2.36 -2.38
CA ASP A 55 -9.57 -2.97 -3.67
C ASP A 55 -8.46 -2.16 -4.37
N PRO A 56 -7.32 -2.78 -4.77
CA PRO A 56 -6.32 -2.11 -5.61
C PRO A 56 -6.88 -1.47 -6.88
N ALA A 57 -7.98 -2.02 -7.43
CA ALA A 57 -8.67 -1.45 -8.57
C ALA A 57 -9.37 -0.11 -8.25
N ASP A 58 -9.73 0.18 -6.99
CA ASP A 58 -10.29 1.47 -6.60
C ASP A 58 -9.21 2.57 -6.51
N VAL A 59 -7.93 2.21 -6.54
CA VAL A 59 -6.82 3.13 -6.35
C VAL A 59 -6.28 3.63 -7.69
N LYS A 60 -6.70 4.85 -8.06
CA LYS A 60 -6.41 5.46 -9.38
C LYS A 60 -4.93 5.41 -9.79
N HIS A 61 -4.00 5.68 -8.88
CA HIS A 61 -2.57 5.67 -9.23
C HIS A 61 -2.03 4.26 -9.47
N LEU A 62 -2.55 3.24 -8.78
CA LEU A 62 -2.20 1.83 -9.06
C LEU A 62 -2.72 1.40 -10.43
N GLN A 63 -3.95 1.78 -10.79
CA GLN A 63 -4.48 1.53 -12.12
C GLN A 63 -3.62 2.17 -13.22
N LEU A 64 -3.24 3.44 -13.05
CA LEU A 64 -2.36 4.14 -14.00
C LEU A 64 -0.98 3.48 -14.09
N ALA A 65 -0.40 3.08 -12.96
CA ALA A 65 0.88 2.38 -12.92
C ALA A 65 0.82 1.03 -13.65
N LYS A 66 -0.26 0.25 -13.46
CA LYS A 66 -0.52 -0.98 -14.22
C LYS A 66 -0.62 -0.71 -15.72
N GLN A 67 -1.40 0.30 -16.12
CA GLN A 67 -1.57 0.66 -17.54
C GLN A 67 -0.26 1.08 -18.21
N GLN A 68 0.65 1.71 -17.46
CA GLN A 68 1.96 2.13 -17.92
C GLN A 68 3.04 1.03 -17.82
N GLY A 69 2.70 -0.15 -17.27
CA GLY A 69 3.65 -1.24 -17.08
C GLY A 69 4.75 -0.93 -16.06
N LEU A 70 4.47 -0.08 -15.08
CA LEU A 70 5.46 0.36 -14.07
C LEU A 70 5.68 -0.68 -12.95
N GLY A 71 4.82 -1.69 -12.87
CA GLY A 71 4.90 -2.78 -11.90
C GLY A 71 3.63 -3.62 -11.85
N ILE A 72 3.58 -4.55 -10.92
CA ILE A 72 2.52 -5.55 -10.78
C ILE A 72 1.47 -5.08 -9.76
N MET A 73 0.22 -4.98 -10.22
CA MET A 73 -0.94 -4.66 -9.38
C MET A 73 -1.84 -5.89 -9.13
N ASP A 74 -1.65 -6.96 -9.88
CA ASP A 74 -2.43 -8.18 -9.70
C ASP A 74 -1.90 -8.98 -8.51
N LEU A 75 -2.72 -9.17 -7.46
CA LEU A 75 -2.33 -9.89 -6.26
C LEU A 75 -1.96 -11.35 -6.55
N GLU A 76 -2.54 -11.97 -7.57
CA GLU A 76 -2.22 -13.35 -7.95
C GLU A 76 -0.80 -13.48 -8.53
N GLU A 77 -0.27 -12.40 -9.09
CA GLU A 77 1.09 -12.33 -9.63
C GLU A 77 2.12 -11.91 -8.56
N ILE A 78 1.68 -11.46 -7.39
CA ILE A 78 2.55 -11.00 -6.30
C ILE A 78 2.87 -12.17 -5.35
N THR A 79 4.15 -12.56 -5.31
CA THR A 79 4.61 -13.53 -4.32
C THR A 79 4.85 -12.85 -2.96
N ILE A 80 3.93 -13.06 -2.02
CA ILE A 80 4.08 -12.59 -0.64
C ILE A 80 4.92 -13.60 0.16
N LYS A 81 5.90 -13.08 0.91
CA LYS A 81 6.71 -13.84 1.88
C LYS A 81 6.50 -13.27 3.27
N GLY A 82 6.40 -14.13 4.28
CA GLY A 82 6.18 -13.72 5.67
C GLY A 82 4.74 -13.96 6.11
N LEU A 83 4.12 -12.96 6.75
CA LEU A 83 2.73 -13.03 7.22
C LEU A 83 1.79 -13.22 6.03
N LYS A 84 0.72 -13.99 6.24
CA LYS A 84 -0.32 -14.11 5.22
C LYS A 84 -1.18 -12.87 5.25
N LEU A 85 -1.68 -12.49 4.08
CA LEU A 85 -2.52 -11.32 3.91
C LEU A 85 -3.81 -11.41 4.73
N GLU A 86 -4.41 -12.61 4.80
CA GLU A 86 -5.61 -12.91 5.59
C GLU A 86 -5.45 -12.64 7.10
N ASP A 87 -4.22 -12.73 7.62
CA ASP A 87 -3.95 -12.55 9.05
C ASP A 87 -3.77 -11.07 9.44
N VAL A 88 -3.50 -10.20 8.45
CA VAL A 88 -3.15 -8.79 8.66
C VAL A 88 -4.11 -7.82 7.97
N GLU A 89 -4.96 -8.31 7.06
CA GLU A 89 -5.98 -7.51 6.40
C GLU A 89 -6.97 -6.93 7.41
N THR A 90 -7.29 -5.66 7.25
CA THR A 90 -8.17 -4.97 8.16
C THR A 90 -8.83 -3.76 7.53
N THR A 91 -10.02 -3.40 7.98
CA THR A 91 -10.83 -2.36 7.32
C THR A 91 -10.42 -0.96 7.77
N PHE A 92 -9.85 -0.15 6.88
CA PHE A 92 -9.56 1.26 7.14
C PHE A 92 -10.76 2.15 6.81
N LYS A 93 -10.90 3.26 7.54
CA LYS A 93 -11.79 4.35 7.10
C LYS A 93 -11.22 5.00 5.83
N ARG A 94 -12.02 5.11 4.77
CA ARG A 94 -11.63 5.85 3.55
C ARG A 94 -11.56 7.37 3.80
N PRO A 95 -10.67 8.10 3.11
CA PRO A 95 -10.70 9.56 3.08
C PRO A 95 -12.05 10.08 2.58
N SER A 96 -12.48 11.25 3.07
CA SER A 96 -13.72 11.91 2.63
C SER A 96 -13.69 12.34 1.15
N THR A 97 -12.49 12.54 0.61
CA THR A 97 -12.24 12.92 -0.79
C THR A 97 -12.09 11.72 -1.72
N PHE A 98 -12.20 10.49 -1.20
CA PHE A 98 -12.07 9.29 -1.99
C PHE A 98 -13.31 9.13 -2.88
N SER A 99 -13.14 9.44 -4.17
CA SER A 99 -14.18 9.40 -5.22
C SER A 99 -14.27 8.04 -5.89
#